data_AF-A0A6I2IUB2-F1
#
_entry.id   AF-A0A6I2IUB2-F1
#
_cell.length_a   1.000
_cell.length_b   1.000
_cell.length_c   1.000
_cell.angle_alpha   90.00
_cell.angle_beta   90.00
_cell.angle_gamma   90.00
#
_symmetry.space_group_name_H-M   'P 1'
#
loop_
_entity.id
_entity.type
_entity.pdbx_description
1 polymer ?
#
loop_
_entity_poly.entity_id
_entity_poly.type
_entity_poly.pdbx_seq_one_letter_code
_entity_poly.pdbx_strand_id
1 'polypeptide(L)'
;MAKKKNDGASTGILIVIGLIIWGLWIAVKALIEFNNQVIQAASGPAGIVCAFFGLLILISFLIKRFIYRGFNRKEEELKQSIAELEHKEAGLHEQVQREVDSRITSERKKLRSEQELFDKTVNKATKALQRIVDSAYKFRAKTLLAGVTINNWQVKYDQLRKETDSYADIRNKIHFLGLEDNSDWEGLKQEFLDKVAFLQKAQEEKEYQAEIKQQMREEKQRQDELDRQQREAEEEAERLAEQQRLIEEALAQAEGSYKAELEKQKLELEQQIADVHKQYERAKSMAQMTRQGHVYIISNIGSFGENVYKVGMTRRLEPMDRIKELSDASVPFDFDVHAMISCDDAPALERALHSTLEAHRINKVNLRKEFFRVELEKIISEVKRQHGSIDYIADPAALQYWQSQESDEENVAA
;
A
#
# COMPACT_ATOMS: atom_id res chain seq x y z
N MET A 1 110.40 63.82 63.44
CA MET A 1 110.09 65.26 63.62
C MET A 1 108.69 65.38 64.20
N ALA A 2 108.53 66.27 65.19
CA ALA A 2 107.40 66.39 66.09
C ALA A 2 106.07 66.86 65.45
N LYS A 3 105.04 66.90 66.32
CA LYS A 3 103.72 67.57 66.23
C LYS A 3 102.61 66.71 65.61
N LYS A 4 101.42 66.58 66.19
CA LYS A 4 100.65 67.51 67.02
C LYS A 4 99.73 66.69 67.95
N LYS A 5 99.95 66.74 69.28
CA LYS A 5 99.03 66.18 70.28
C LYS A 5 98.01 67.27 70.62
N ASN A 6 96.74 67.02 70.33
CA ASN A 6 95.64 67.96 70.53
C ASN A 6 94.89 67.53 71.80
N ASP A 7 95.19 68.18 72.92
CA ASP A 7 94.69 67.93 74.28
C ASP A 7 93.24 68.41 74.48
N GLY A 8 92.33 68.00 73.59
CA GLY A 8 90.89 68.28 73.70
C GLY A 8 90.04 67.06 74.09
N ALA A 9 90.54 65.85 73.83
CA ALA A 9 89.81 64.61 74.08
C ALA A 9 89.95 64.11 75.54
N SER A 10 91.11 64.35 76.17
CA SER A 10 91.38 63.95 77.56
C SER A 10 90.56 64.76 78.56
N THR A 11 90.36 66.05 78.32
CA THR A 11 89.56 66.95 79.15
C THR A 11 88.07 66.65 79.05
N GLY A 12 87.54 66.34 77.86
CA GLY A 12 86.14 65.94 77.68
C GLY A 12 85.80 64.58 78.30
N ILE A 13 86.69 63.60 78.21
CA ILE A 13 86.52 62.27 78.83
C ILE A 13 86.58 62.38 80.35
N LEU A 14 87.46 63.22 80.92
CA LEU A 14 87.50 63.48 82.36
C LEU A 14 86.20 64.15 82.87
N ILE A 15 85.57 65.01 82.06
CA ILE A 15 84.27 65.62 82.41
C ILE A 15 83.13 64.59 82.33
N VAL A 16 83.11 63.70 81.32
CA VAL A 16 82.08 62.65 81.20
C VAL A 16 82.24 61.57 82.28
N ILE A 17 83.47 61.15 82.58
CA ILE A 17 83.74 60.25 83.70
C ILE A 17 83.41 60.95 85.03
N GLY A 18 83.71 62.24 85.16
CA GLY A 18 83.27 63.06 86.29
C GLY A 18 81.75 63.11 86.44
N LEU A 19 81.00 63.25 85.34
CA LEU A 19 79.54 63.24 85.32
C LEU A 19 78.93 61.86 85.61
N ILE A 20 79.53 60.77 85.10
CA ILE A 20 79.09 59.41 85.42
C ILE A 20 79.39 59.11 86.88
N ILE A 21 80.59 59.41 87.39
CA ILE A 21 80.93 59.21 88.80
C ILE A 21 80.06 60.10 89.69
N TRP A 22 79.77 61.34 89.28
CA TRP A 22 78.86 62.22 90.01
C TRP A 22 77.41 61.72 89.96
N GLY A 23 76.95 61.20 88.81
CA GLY A 23 75.62 60.59 88.66
C GLY A 23 75.47 59.26 89.40
N LEU A 24 76.52 58.44 89.47
CA LEU A 24 76.58 57.20 90.24
C LEU A 24 76.72 57.52 91.73
N TRP A 25 77.47 58.56 92.10
CA TRP A 25 77.52 59.08 93.47
C TRP A 25 76.17 59.66 93.88
N ILE A 26 75.44 60.36 93.00
CA ILE A 26 74.07 60.81 93.25
C ILE A 26 73.11 59.64 93.34
N ALA A 27 73.20 58.63 92.46
CA ALA A 27 72.33 57.48 92.50
C ALA A 27 72.57 56.64 93.75
N VAL A 28 73.83 56.41 94.12
CA VAL A 28 74.23 55.71 95.36
C VAL A 28 73.87 56.54 96.58
N LYS A 29 74.10 57.86 96.56
CA LYS A 29 73.71 58.76 97.67
C LYS A 29 72.21 58.84 97.79
N ALA A 30 71.46 58.93 96.70
CA ALA A 30 70.00 58.84 96.69
C ALA A 30 69.53 57.46 97.15
N LEU A 31 70.24 56.37 96.82
CA LEU A 31 69.94 55.04 97.34
C LEU A 31 70.23 54.94 98.84
N ILE A 32 71.31 55.55 99.33
CA ILE A 32 71.68 55.59 100.75
C ILE A 32 70.74 56.50 101.52
N GLU A 33 70.37 57.66 100.98
CA GLU A 33 69.41 58.61 101.56
C GLU A 33 68.01 58.00 101.56
N PHE A 34 67.60 57.33 100.48
CA PHE A 34 66.36 56.57 100.40
C PHE A 34 66.39 55.37 101.33
N ASN A 35 67.49 54.61 101.40
CA ASN A 35 67.65 53.50 102.33
C ASN A 35 67.66 54.00 103.78
N ASN A 36 68.28 55.15 104.08
CA ASN A 36 68.26 55.74 105.42
C ASN A 36 66.89 56.34 105.75
N GLN A 37 66.17 56.93 104.79
CA GLN A 37 64.78 57.39 104.97
C GLN A 37 63.83 56.21 105.13
N VAL A 38 64.03 55.13 104.39
CA VAL A 38 63.27 53.88 104.53
C VAL A 38 63.62 53.19 105.86
N ILE A 39 64.88 53.20 106.30
CA ILE A 39 65.31 52.66 107.60
C ILE A 39 64.77 53.53 108.74
N GLN A 40 64.80 54.86 108.64
CA GLN A 40 64.21 55.77 109.65
C GLN A 40 62.68 55.69 109.68
N ALA A 41 62.02 55.60 108.52
CA ALA A 41 60.59 55.37 108.46
C ALA A 41 60.24 53.97 109.02
N ALA A 42 61.00 52.93 108.65
CA ALA A 42 60.79 51.55 109.06
C ALA A 42 61.36 51.18 110.45
N SER A 43 61.98 52.11 111.18
CA SER A 43 62.36 51.90 112.59
C SER A 43 61.31 52.42 113.58
N GLY A 44 60.23 53.03 113.07
CA GLY A 44 59.00 53.30 113.81
C GLY A 44 57.89 52.30 113.46
N PRO A 45 56.91 52.06 114.36
CA PRO A 45 55.80 51.13 114.13
C PRO A 45 55.06 51.38 112.81
N ALA A 46 54.91 52.65 112.41
CA ALA A 46 54.17 53.04 111.22
C ALA A 46 54.89 52.71 109.89
N GLY A 47 56.22 52.77 109.80
CA GLY A 47 56.90 52.46 108.54
C GLY A 47 57.21 50.97 108.35
N ILE A 48 57.31 50.18 109.42
CA ILE A 48 57.27 48.71 109.31
C ILE A 48 55.94 48.28 108.68
N VAL A 49 54.84 48.92 109.10
CA VAL A 49 53.51 48.71 108.55
C VAL A 49 53.44 49.12 107.08
N CYS A 50 53.95 50.29 106.68
CA CYS A 50 53.99 50.70 105.27
C CYS A 50 54.87 49.80 104.40
N ALA A 51 56.03 49.36 104.87
CA ALA A 51 56.91 48.43 104.15
C ALA A 51 56.24 47.06 103.98
N PHE A 52 55.56 46.56 105.02
CA PHE A 52 54.77 45.33 104.97
C PHE A 52 53.62 45.44 103.96
N PHE A 53 52.86 46.54 103.95
CA PHE A 53 51.80 46.78 102.97
C PHE A 53 52.36 46.95 101.54
N GLY A 54 53.48 47.64 101.36
CA GLY A 54 54.14 47.77 100.06
C GLY A 54 54.65 46.43 99.50
N LEU A 55 55.22 45.58 100.36
CA LEU A 55 55.66 44.23 100.02
C LEU A 55 54.45 43.33 99.72
N LEU A 56 53.35 43.45 100.48
CA LEU A 56 52.08 42.78 100.18
C LEU A 56 51.50 43.20 98.82
N ILE A 57 51.55 44.49 98.48
CA ILE A 57 51.11 45.00 97.16
C ILE A 57 52.01 44.45 96.05
N LEU A 58 53.32 44.41 96.26
CA LEU A 58 54.28 43.85 95.30
C LEU A 58 54.04 42.34 95.09
N ILE A 59 53.87 41.58 96.17
CA ILE A 59 53.53 40.14 96.11
C ILE A 59 52.18 39.94 95.41
N SER A 60 51.16 40.75 95.74
CA SER A 60 49.86 40.71 95.08
C SER A 60 49.98 40.96 93.57
N PHE A 61 50.79 41.93 93.15
CA PHE A 61 51.06 42.21 91.75
C PHE A 61 51.80 41.06 91.05
N LEU A 62 52.78 40.44 91.72
CA LEU A 62 53.51 39.27 91.20
C LEU A 62 52.59 38.05 91.05
N ILE A 63 51.73 37.77 92.05
CA ILE A 63 50.73 36.71 91.99
C ILE A 63 49.73 36.99 90.86
N LYS A 64 49.21 38.21 90.75
CA LYS A 64 48.31 38.61 89.65
C LYS A 64 48.97 38.44 88.29
N ARG A 65 50.25 38.83 88.15
CA ARG A 65 51.03 38.66 86.90
C ARG A 65 51.27 37.19 86.58
N PHE A 66 51.53 36.34 87.57
CA PHE A 66 51.71 34.91 87.39
C PHE A 66 50.39 34.22 86.97
N ILE A 67 49.28 34.55 87.65
CA ILE A 67 47.93 34.07 87.29
C ILE A 67 47.55 34.54 85.89
N TYR A 68 47.75 35.82 85.57
CA TYR A 68 47.43 36.37 84.25
C TYR A 68 48.29 35.74 83.14
N ARG A 69 49.58 35.52 83.38
CA ARG A 69 50.45 34.77 82.44
C ARG A 69 50.01 33.32 82.27
N GLY A 70 49.66 32.63 83.37
CA GLY A 70 49.18 31.26 83.32
C GLY A 70 47.83 31.14 82.60
N PHE A 71 46.93 32.10 82.80
CA PHE A 71 45.66 32.20 82.11
C PHE A 71 45.85 32.49 80.62
N ASN A 72 46.66 33.49 80.26
CA ASN A 72 46.96 33.80 78.86
C ASN A 72 47.62 32.62 78.13
N ARG A 73 48.52 31.90 78.79
CA ARG A 73 49.13 30.69 78.22
C ARG A 73 48.07 29.60 77.95
N LYS A 74 47.17 29.36 78.90
CA LYS A 74 46.05 28.42 78.70
C LYS A 74 45.07 28.90 77.62
N GLU A 75 44.86 30.21 77.50
CA GLU A 75 44.03 30.81 76.44
C GLU A 75 44.68 30.64 75.07
N GLU A 76 46.00 30.80 74.96
CA GLU A 76 46.78 30.52 73.74
C GLU A 76 46.76 29.03 73.38
N GLU A 77 46.97 28.13 74.35
CA GLU A 77 46.87 26.68 74.17
C GLU A 77 45.46 26.27 73.71
N LEU A 78 44.41 26.85 74.31
CA LEU A 78 43.03 26.61 73.90
C LEU A 78 42.77 27.12 72.47
N LYS A 79 43.23 28.34 72.12
CA LYS A 79 43.10 28.88 70.76
C LYS A 79 43.80 28.00 69.72
N GLN A 80 44.99 27.49 70.04
CA GLN A 80 45.71 26.54 69.18
C GLN A 80 44.90 25.25 69.00
N SER A 81 44.35 24.69 70.09
CA SER A 81 43.53 23.48 69.99
C SER A 81 42.24 23.68 69.18
N ILE A 82 41.60 24.84 69.29
CA ILE A 82 40.43 25.20 68.48
C ILE A 82 40.82 25.30 67.01
N ALA A 83 41.92 26.01 66.69
CA ALA A 83 42.40 26.11 65.31
C ALA A 83 42.77 24.76 64.70
N GLU A 84 43.37 23.85 65.49
CA GLU A 84 43.64 22.47 65.06
C GLU A 84 42.36 21.68 64.78
N LEU A 85 41.33 21.84 65.61
CA LEU A 85 40.02 21.20 65.42
C LEU A 85 39.32 21.76 64.18
N GLU A 86 39.32 23.07 63.97
CA GLU A 86 38.77 23.72 62.77
C GLU A 86 39.48 23.22 61.50
N HIS A 87 40.80 23.09 61.52
CA HIS A 87 41.56 22.54 60.39
C HIS A 87 41.21 21.06 60.14
N LYS A 88 41.04 20.25 61.20
CA LYS A 88 40.62 18.84 61.08
C LYS A 88 39.19 18.72 60.54
N GLU A 89 38.28 19.57 61.00
CA GLU A 89 36.89 19.62 60.52
C GLU A 89 36.84 20.02 59.04
N ALA A 90 37.57 21.07 58.64
CA ALA A 90 37.70 21.46 57.24
C ALA A 90 38.29 20.34 56.36
N GLY A 91 39.33 19.66 56.83
CA GLY A 91 39.93 18.51 56.14
C GLY A 91 38.95 17.34 56.00
N LEU A 92 38.17 17.04 57.05
CA LEU A 92 37.13 16.01 57.00
C LEU A 92 36.01 16.40 56.02
N HIS A 93 35.56 17.67 56.05
CA HIS A 93 34.52 18.16 55.15
C HIS A 93 34.96 18.08 53.69
N GLU A 94 36.21 18.42 53.38
CA GLU A 94 36.76 18.30 52.02
C GLU A 94 36.84 16.83 51.57
N GLN A 95 37.24 15.91 52.47
CA GLN A 95 37.26 14.47 52.18
C GLN A 95 35.87 13.92 51.91
N VAL A 96 34.90 14.24 52.77
CA VAL A 96 33.50 13.83 52.60
C VAL A 96 32.95 14.40 51.30
N GLN A 97 33.19 15.68 51.01
CA GLN A 97 32.73 16.31 49.77
C GLN A 97 33.31 15.61 48.54
N ARG A 98 34.63 15.33 48.54
CA ARG A 98 35.30 14.61 47.44
C ARG A 98 34.73 13.21 47.23
N GLU A 99 34.51 12.45 48.31
CA GLU A 99 33.95 11.10 48.23
C GLU A 99 32.48 11.12 47.76
N VAL A 100 31.68 12.05 48.26
CA VAL A 100 30.28 12.24 47.83
C VAL A 100 30.22 12.62 46.35
N ASP A 101 31.03 13.59 45.91
CA ASP A 101 31.07 14.02 44.50
C ASP A 101 31.55 12.89 43.58
N SER A 102 32.55 12.12 44.00
CA SER A 102 33.01 10.92 43.29
C SER A 102 31.90 9.87 43.16
N ARG A 103 31.16 9.59 44.24
CA ARG A 103 30.04 8.65 44.20
C ARG A 103 28.90 9.15 43.32
N ILE A 104 28.48 10.41 43.48
CA ILE A 104 27.41 11.02 42.67
C ILE A 104 27.78 10.99 41.18
N THR A 105 29.02 11.33 40.82
CA THR A 105 29.47 11.28 39.42
C THR A 105 29.49 9.86 38.87
N SER A 106 29.93 8.87 39.67
CA SER A 106 29.90 7.46 39.29
C SER A 106 28.46 6.94 39.07
N GLU A 107 27.53 7.26 39.96
CA GLU A 107 26.12 6.86 39.85
C GLU A 107 25.43 7.55 38.67
N ARG A 108 25.68 8.84 38.44
CA ARG A 108 25.21 9.55 37.24
C ARG A 108 25.73 8.93 35.95
N LYS A 109 26.93 8.34 35.96
CA LYS A 109 27.48 7.65 34.79
C LYS A 109 26.78 6.30 34.57
N LYS A 110 26.53 5.53 35.65
CA LYS A 110 25.78 4.27 35.59
C LYS A 110 24.35 4.49 35.08
N LEU A 111 23.62 5.43 35.67
CA LEU A 111 22.24 5.76 35.26
C LEU A 111 22.17 6.17 33.79
N ARG A 112 23.13 6.97 33.29
CA ARG A 112 23.21 7.30 31.86
C ARG A 112 23.43 6.07 30.99
N SER A 113 24.34 5.17 31.37
CA SER A 113 24.57 3.94 30.61
C SER A 113 23.36 3.00 30.61
N GLU A 114 22.61 2.94 31.70
CA GLU A 114 21.37 2.15 31.80
C GLU A 114 20.25 2.76 30.95
N GLN A 115 20.09 4.09 30.97
CA GLN A 115 19.16 4.81 30.10
C GLN A 115 19.49 4.58 28.62
N GLU A 116 20.75 4.70 28.22
CA GLU A 116 21.17 4.41 26.83
C GLU A 116 20.88 2.96 26.42
N LEU A 117 21.08 2.00 27.32
CA LEU A 117 20.78 0.59 27.06
C LEU A 117 19.26 0.35 26.93
N PHE A 118 18.48 0.99 27.80
CA PHE A 118 17.02 0.97 27.76
C PHE A 118 16.50 1.53 26.44
N ASP A 119 16.95 2.73 26.04
CA ASP A 119 16.56 3.37 24.78
C ASP A 119 16.93 2.51 23.56
N LYS A 120 18.12 1.91 23.56
CA LYS A 120 18.54 0.96 22.51
C LYS A 120 17.63 -0.26 22.46
N THR A 121 17.20 -0.78 23.61
CA THR A 121 16.34 -1.96 23.69
C THR A 121 14.92 -1.65 23.25
N VAL A 122 14.36 -0.51 23.69
CA VAL A 122 13.06 -0.01 23.23
C VAL A 122 13.08 0.18 21.72
N ASN A 123 14.08 0.88 21.17
CA ASN A 123 14.21 1.08 19.73
C ASN A 123 14.29 -0.22 18.93
N LYS A 124 15.00 -1.24 19.45
CA LYS A 124 15.04 -2.57 18.82
C LYS A 124 13.67 -3.26 18.86
N ALA A 125 12.98 -3.19 19.99
CA ALA A 125 11.64 -3.77 20.16
C ALA A 125 10.62 -3.08 19.24
N THR A 126 10.61 -1.74 19.19
CA THR A 126 9.75 -0.96 18.28
C THR A 126 9.98 -1.35 16.82
N LYS A 127 11.23 -1.46 16.38
CA LYS A 127 11.56 -1.93 15.01
C LYS A 127 11.08 -3.36 14.74
N ALA A 128 11.17 -4.25 15.73
CA ALA A 128 10.67 -5.61 15.58
C ALA A 128 9.14 -5.65 15.48
N LEU A 129 8.45 -4.88 16.32
CA LEU A 129 6.99 -4.73 16.26
C LEU A 129 6.52 -4.14 14.92
N GLN A 130 7.20 -3.10 14.42
CA GLN A 130 6.90 -2.51 13.12
C GLN A 130 6.96 -3.56 12.00
N ARG A 131 8.00 -4.40 11.97
CA ARG A 131 8.11 -5.49 10.98
C ARG A 131 6.97 -6.48 11.09
N ILE A 132 6.50 -6.78 12.30
CA ILE A 132 5.37 -7.72 12.51
C ILE A 132 4.09 -7.10 11.94
N VAL A 133 3.82 -5.83 12.25
CA VAL A 133 2.65 -5.10 11.73
C VAL A 133 2.68 -5.04 10.20
N ASP A 134 3.80 -4.61 9.61
CA ASP A 134 3.97 -4.51 8.16
C ASP A 134 3.81 -5.87 7.46
N SER A 135 4.40 -6.93 8.05
CA SER A 135 4.33 -8.28 7.49
C SER A 135 2.95 -8.89 7.61
N ALA A 136 2.22 -8.63 8.70
CA ALA A 136 0.85 -9.07 8.87
C ALA A 136 -0.07 -8.46 7.81
N TYR A 137 0.04 -7.13 7.59
CA TYR A 137 -0.69 -6.45 6.53
C TYR A 137 -0.34 -7.03 5.14
N LYS A 138 0.95 -7.12 4.80
CA LYS A 138 1.41 -7.65 3.50
C LYS A 138 0.96 -9.08 3.26
N PHE A 139 1.01 -9.91 4.30
CA PHE A 139 0.51 -11.28 4.23
C PHE A 139 -0.98 -11.30 3.93
N ARG A 140 -1.78 -10.51 4.67
CA ARG A 140 -3.24 -10.46 4.47
C ARG A 140 -3.61 -9.99 3.07
N ALA A 141 -2.99 -8.90 2.60
CA ALA A 141 -3.16 -8.38 1.25
C ALA A 141 -2.86 -9.45 0.18
N LYS A 142 -1.71 -10.11 0.29
CA LYS A 142 -1.30 -11.16 -0.64
C LYS A 142 -2.25 -12.36 -0.62
N THR A 143 -2.71 -12.79 0.55
CA THR A 143 -3.65 -13.92 0.67
C THR A 143 -5.00 -13.60 0.06
N LEU A 144 -5.52 -12.38 0.29
CA LEU A 144 -6.78 -11.94 -0.30
C LEU A 144 -6.69 -11.92 -1.82
N LEU A 145 -5.64 -11.30 -2.38
CA LEU A 145 -5.42 -11.23 -3.83
C LEU A 145 -5.20 -12.61 -4.45
N ALA A 146 -4.39 -13.48 -3.84
CA ALA A 146 -4.07 -14.80 -4.39
C ALA A 146 -5.31 -15.70 -4.51
N GLY A 147 -6.27 -15.56 -3.60
CA GLY A 147 -7.49 -16.38 -3.57
C GLY A 147 -8.62 -15.92 -4.51
N VAL A 148 -8.45 -14.82 -5.25
CA VAL A 148 -9.48 -14.27 -6.14
C VAL A 148 -9.61 -15.11 -7.41
N THR A 149 -10.84 -15.55 -7.67
CA THR A 149 -11.27 -16.22 -8.90
C THR A 149 -12.55 -15.58 -9.42
N ILE A 150 -12.88 -15.85 -10.69
CA ILE A 150 -14.09 -15.30 -11.33
C ILE A 150 -15.40 -15.72 -10.64
N ASN A 151 -15.40 -16.84 -9.91
CA ASN A 151 -16.60 -17.36 -9.25
C ASN A 151 -16.74 -16.86 -7.81
N ASN A 152 -15.64 -16.42 -7.17
CA ASN A 152 -15.62 -16.09 -5.75
C ASN A 152 -15.33 -14.61 -5.46
N TRP A 153 -15.15 -13.77 -6.49
CA TRP A 153 -14.68 -12.40 -6.31
C TRP A 153 -15.60 -11.57 -5.42
N GLN A 154 -16.93 -11.76 -5.48
CA GLN A 154 -17.88 -11.04 -4.63
C GLN A 154 -17.65 -11.35 -3.15
N VAL A 155 -17.56 -12.64 -2.81
CA VAL A 155 -17.27 -13.09 -1.43
C VAL A 155 -15.91 -12.59 -0.97
N LYS A 156 -14.91 -12.58 -1.86
CA LYS A 156 -13.58 -12.04 -1.56
C LYS A 156 -13.56 -10.52 -1.38
N TYR A 157 -14.39 -9.79 -2.12
CA TYR A 157 -14.55 -8.35 -1.98
C TYR A 157 -15.21 -8.00 -0.65
N ASP A 158 -16.23 -8.76 -0.23
CA ASP A 158 -16.84 -8.60 1.09
C ASP A 158 -15.85 -8.92 2.23
N GLN A 159 -15.01 -9.94 2.03
CA GLN A 159 -13.91 -10.24 2.95
C GLN A 159 -12.92 -9.06 3.03
N LEU A 160 -12.50 -8.51 1.89
CA LEU A 160 -11.62 -7.34 1.85
C LEU A 160 -12.21 -6.17 2.65
N ARG A 161 -13.49 -5.86 2.43
CA ARG A 161 -14.21 -4.79 3.14
C ARG A 161 -14.21 -5.02 4.66
N LYS A 162 -14.59 -6.21 5.12
CA LYS A 162 -14.61 -6.56 6.55
C LYS A 162 -13.22 -6.46 7.18
N GLU A 163 -12.18 -6.86 6.45
CA GLU A 163 -10.81 -6.75 6.92
C GLU A 163 -10.38 -5.29 7.06
N THR A 164 -10.69 -4.44 6.08
CA THR A 164 -10.44 -2.99 6.15
C THR A 164 -11.14 -2.36 7.36
N ASP A 165 -12.41 -2.72 7.59
CA ASP A 165 -13.17 -2.23 8.74
C ASP A 165 -12.53 -2.70 10.07
N SER A 166 -12.16 -3.97 10.17
CA SER A 166 -11.49 -4.52 11.37
C SER A 166 -10.10 -3.91 11.62
N TYR A 167 -9.41 -3.48 10.57
CA TYR A 167 -8.10 -2.87 10.66
C TYR A 167 -8.15 -1.45 11.23
N ALA A 168 -9.30 -0.77 11.15
CA ALA A 168 -9.45 0.56 11.75
C ALA A 168 -9.20 0.55 13.27
N ASP A 169 -9.65 -0.50 13.98
CA ASP A 169 -9.38 -0.68 15.40
C ASP A 169 -7.90 -0.99 15.68
N ILE A 170 -7.25 -1.74 14.77
CA ILE A 170 -5.84 -2.07 14.85
C ILE A 170 -4.98 -0.82 14.63
N ARG A 171 -5.37 0.07 13.71
CA ARG A 171 -4.71 1.35 13.45
C ARG A 171 -4.61 2.21 14.72
N ASN A 172 -5.68 2.28 15.51
CA ASN A 172 -5.66 3.00 16.78
C ASN A 172 -4.62 2.42 17.76
N LYS A 173 -4.47 1.09 17.80
CA LYS A 173 -3.46 0.40 18.63
C LYS A 173 -2.04 0.60 18.10
N ILE A 174 -1.85 0.63 16.78
CA ILE A 174 -0.57 0.93 16.13
C ILE A 174 -0.10 2.34 16.54
N HIS A 175 -0.98 3.34 16.42
CA HIS A 175 -0.67 4.70 16.86
C HIS A 175 -0.38 4.81 18.36
N PHE A 176 -1.16 4.11 19.20
CA PHE A 176 -0.92 4.08 20.64
C PHE A 176 0.48 3.55 21.00
N LEU A 177 1.00 2.57 20.26
CA LEU A 177 2.34 2.02 20.43
C LEU A 177 3.45 2.87 19.78
N GLY A 178 3.12 4.02 19.18
CA GLY A 178 4.08 4.87 18.48
C GLY A 178 4.63 4.25 17.20
N LEU A 179 3.88 3.33 16.58
CA LEU A 179 4.23 2.67 15.33
C LEU A 179 3.63 3.44 14.14
N GLU A 180 4.20 3.21 12.95
CA GLU A 180 3.74 3.79 11.69
C GLU A 180 2.71 2.87 11.01
N ASP A 181 1.63 3.45 10.46
CA ASP A 181 0.66 2.73 9.63
C ASP A 181 1.09 2.79 8.15
N ASN A 182 1.70 1.69 7.68
CA ASN A 182 2.11 1.51 6.29
C ASN A 182 1.06 0.76 5.44
N SER A 183 -0.18 0.65 5.91
CA SER A 183 -1.24 -0.02 5.17
C SER A 183 -1.82 0.86 4.04
N ASP A 184 -2.01 0.26 2.86
CA ASP A 184 -2.61 0.90 1.70
C ASP A 184 -3.83 0.10 1.22
N TRP A 185 -4.92 0.22 1.98
CA TRP A 185 -6.16 -0.49 1.70
C TRP A 185 -6.86 0.00 0.42
N GLU A 186 -6.69 1.27 0.04
CA GLU A 186 -7.28 1.79 -1.20
C GLU A 186 -6.52 1.31 -2.43
N GLY A 187 -5.18 1.32 -2.40
CA GLY A 187 -4.37 0.72 -3.46
C GLY A 187 -4.64 -0.78 -3.62
N LEU A 188 -4.77 -1.51 -2.51
CA LEU A 188 -5.14 -2.93 -2.52
C LEU A 188 -6.51 -3.18 -3.15
N LYS A 189 -7.49 -2.29 -2.89
CA LYS A 189 -8.82 -2.36 -3.49
C LYS A 189 -8.78 -2.13 -5.00
N GLN A 190 -7.97 -1.18 -5.47
CA GLN A 190 -7.78 -0.96 -6.91
C GLN A 190 -7.13 -2.20 -7.56
N GLU A 191 -6.04 -2.73 -6.98
CA GLU A 191 -5.38 -3.93 -7.49
C GLU A 191 -6.33 -5.15 -7.54
N PHE A 192 -7.21 -5.26 -6.54
CA PHE A 192 -8.26 -6.28 -6.52
C PHE A 192 -9.22 -6.14 -7.71
N LEU A 193 -9.74 -4.93 -7.95
CA LEU A 193 -10.68 -4.67 -9.04
C LEU A 193 -10.03 -4.89 -10.42
N ASP A 194 -8.79 -4.45 -10.59
CA ASP A 194 -8.02 -4.67 -11.82
C ASP A 194 -7.84 -6.16 -12.09
N LYS A 195 -7.52 -6.94 -11.05
CA LYS A 195 -7.42 -8.40 -11.17
C LYS A 195 -8.75 -9.04 -11.56
N VAL A 196 -9.87 -8.60 -10.98
CA VAL A 196 -11.20 -9.13 -11.34
C VAL A 196 -11.53 -8.79 -12.80
N ALA A 197 -11.28 -7.56 -13.23
CA ALA A 197 -11.48 -7.13 -14.62
C ALA A 197 -10.63 -7.96 -15.60
N PHE A 198 -9.37 -8.23 -15.25
CA PHE A 198 -8.50 -9.11 -16.03
C PHE A 198 -9.05 -10.53 -16.14
N LEU A 199 -9.51 -11.11 -15.01
CA LEU A 199 -10.10 -12.45 -15.00
C LEU A 199 -11.40 -12.53 -15.81
N GLN A 200 -12.25 -11.50 -15.74
CA GLN A 200 -13.46 -11.37 -16.57
C GLN A 200 -13.10 -11.36 -18.05
N LYS A 201 -12.17 -10.50 -18.45
CA LYS A 201 -11.73 -10.40 -19.85
C LYS A 201 -11.12 -11.70 -20.37
N ALA A 202 -10.35 -12.40 -19.54
CA ALA A 202 -9.77 -13.70 -19.89
C ALA A 202 -10.84 -14.79 -20.08
N GLN A 203 -11.89 -14.78 -19.23
CA GLN A 203 -13.03 -15.69 -19.37
C GLN A 203 -13.82 -15.40 -20.65
N GLU A 204 -14.11 -14.14 -20.92
CA GLU A 204 -14.81 -13.71 -22.14
C GLU A 204 -14.05 -14.07 -23.43
N GLU A 205 -12.72 -13.99 -23.41
CA GLU A 205 -11.87 -14.41 -24.53
C GLU A 205 -11.89 -15.93 -24.69
N LYS A 206 -11.87 -16.70 -23.60
CA LYS A 206 -11.95 -18.16 -23.66
C LYS A 206 -13.29 -18.63 -24.24
N GLU A 207 -14.38 -18.03 -23.81
CA GLU A 207 -15.72 -18.30 -24.34
C GLU A 207 -15.81 -17.95 -25.82
N TYR A 208 -15.19 -16.83 -26.23
CA TYR A 208 -15.11 -16.45 -27.64
C TYR A 208 -14.38 -17.48 -28.50
N GLN A 209 -13.20 -17.92 -28.06
CA GLN A 209 -12.42 -18.90 -28.80
C GLN A 209 -13.16 -20.23 -28.92
N ALA A 210 -13.96 -20.59 -27.90
CA ALA A 210 -14.84 -21.75 -27.95
C ALA A 210 -15.95 -21.57 -28.99
N GLU A 211 -16.59 -20.40 -29.04
CA GLU A 211 -17.65 -20.08 -29.99
C GLU A 211 -17.14 -20.07 -31.44
N ILE A 212 -16.01 -19.40 -31.72
CA ILE A 212 -15.39 -19.43 -33.06
C ILE A 212 -15.07 -20.86 -33.46
N LYS A 213 -14.49 -21.66 -32.55
CA LYS A 213 -14.15 -23.05 -32.83
C LYS A 213 -15.39 -23.88 -33.16
N GLN A 214 -16.51 -23.62 -32.51
CA GLN A 214 -17.78 -24.26 -32.81
C GLN A 214 -18.30 -23.85 -34.18
N GLN A 215 -18.32 -22.55 -34.48
CA GLN A 215 -18.71 -22.04 -35.81
C GLN A 215 -17.83 -22.59 -36.93
N MET A 216 -16.50 -22.66 -36.73
CA MET A 216 -15.58 -23.24 -37.71
C MET A 216 -15.83 -24.73 -37.93
N ARG A 217 -16.22 -25.48 -36.89
CA ARG A 217 -16.56 -26.91 -37.03
C ARG A 217 -17.84 -27.09 -37.83
N GLU A 218 -18.87 -26.30 -37.53
CA GLU A 218 -20.15 -26.36 -38.23
C GLU A 218 -20.03 -25.92 -39.70
N GLU A 219 -19.25 -24.87 -39.97
CA GLU A 219 -18.95 -24.43 -41.35
C GLU A 219 -18.14 -25.48 -42.10
N LYS A 220 -17.11 -26.06 -41.46
CA LYS A 220 -16.30 -27.11 -42.07
C LYS A 220 -17.13 -28.35 -42.38
N GLN A 221 -17.99 -28.80 -41.47
CA GLN A 221 -18.87 -29.95 -41.71
C GLN A 221 -19.81 -29.69 -42.91
N ARG A 222 -20.34 -28.47 -43.04
CA ARG A 222 -21.14 -28.08 -44.21
C ARG A 222 -20.32 -28.09 -45.50
N GLN A 223 -19.09 -27.56 -45.47
CA GLN A 223 -18.22 -27.57 -46.64
C GLN A 223 -17.81 -28.99 -47.04
N ASP A 224 -17.45 -29.84 -46.08
CA ASP A 224 -17.07 -31.23 -46.32
C ASP A 224 -18.25 -32.04 -46.93
N GLU A 225 -19.49 -31.77 -46.50
CA GLU A 225 -20.70 -32.37 -47.08
C GLU A 225 -20.92 -31.93 -48.53
N LEU A 226 -20.76 -30.63 -48.82
CA LEU A 226 -20.87 -30.10 -50.19
C LEU A 226 -19.78 -30.66 -51.11
N ASP A 227 -18.53 -30.71 -50.64
CA ASP A 227 -17.40 -31.26 -51.39
C ASP A 227 -17.61 -32.76 -51.67
N ARG A 228 -18.20 -33.51 -50.72
CA ARG A 228 -18.56 -34.91 -50.94
C ARG A 228 -19.62 -35.05 -52.03
N GLN A 229 -20.70 -34.27 -51.97
CA GLN A 229 -21.75 -34.29 -52.99
C GLN A 229 -21.22 -33.91 -54.39
N GLN A 230 -20.28 -32.96 -54.46
CA GLN A 230 -19.62 -32.60 -55.72
C GLN A 230 -18.78 -33.76 -56.28
N ARG A 231 -17.96 -34.41 -55.45
CA ARG A 231 -17.16 -35.56 -55.89
C ARG A 231 -18.01 -36.74 -56.33
N GLU A 232 -19.07 -37.06 -55.57
CA GLU A 232 -20.01 -38.13 -55.94
C GLU A 232 -20.68 -37.84 -57.30
N ALA A 233 -21.06 -36.59 -57.56
CA ALA A 233 -21.62 -36.19 -58.85
C ALA A 233 -20.58 -36.24 -60.00
N GLU A 234 -19.32 -35.88 -59.74
CA GLU A 234 -18.24 -35.97 -60.73
C GLU A 234 -17.91 -37.43 -61.09
N GLU A 235 -17.78 -38.31 -60.10
CA GLU A 235 -17.52 -39.74 -60.33
C GLU A 235 -18.67 -40.41 -61.11
N GLU A 236 -19.92 -40.06 -60.81
CA GLU A 236 -21.09 -40.59 -61.53
C GLU A 236 -21.15 -40.07 -62.97
N ALA A 237 -20.82 -38.79 -63.20
CA ALA A 237 -20.75 -38.23 -64.54
C ALA A 237 -19.67 -38.92 -65.40
N GLU A 238 -18.51 -39.25 -64.83
CA GLU A 238 -17.46 -39.99 -65.54
C GLU A 238 -17.91 -41.41 -65.90
N ARG A 239 -18.57 -42.14 -64.99
CA ARG A 239 -19.10 -43.49 -65.25
C ARG A 239 -20.13 -43.50 -66.36
N LEU A 240 -21.07 -42.55 -66.34
CA LEU A 240 -22.10 -42.44 -67.38
C LEU A 240 -21.48 -42.10 -68.74
N ALA A 241 -20.45 -41.25 -68.78
CA ALA A 241 -19.73 -40.94 -70.02
C ALA A 241 -19.02 -42.17 -70.62
N GLU A 242 -18.42 -43.03 -69.78
CA GLU A 242 -17.81 -44.28 -70.24
C GLU A 242 -18.86 -45.26 -70.80
N GLN A 243 -20.00 -45.40 -70.13
CA GLN A 243 -21.12 -46.22 -70.61
C GLN A 243 -21.66 -45.71 -71.95
N GLN A 244 -21.77 -44.39 -72.11
CA GLN A 244 -22.20 -43.78 -73.37
C GLN A 244 -21.27 -44.17 -74.52
N ARG A 245 -19.95 -44.11 -74.29
CA ARG A 245 -18.95 -44.48 -75.30
C ARG A 245 -19.07 -45.94 -75.72
N LEU A 246 -19.29 -46.84 -74.77
CA LEU A 246 -19.46 -48.28 -75.04
C LEU A 246 -20.74 -48.57 -75.83
N ILE A 247 -21.85 -47.90 -75.50
CA ILE A 247 -23.12 -48.04 -76.24
C ILE A 247 -22.97 -47.48 -77.66
N GLU A 248 -22.26 -46.36 -77.85
CA GLU A 248 -22.00 -45.80 -79.18
C GLU A 248 -21.12 -46.72 -80.04
N GLU A 249 -20.10 -47.35 -79.45
CA GLU A 249 -19.26 -48.34 -80.13
C GLU A 249 -20.05 -49.61 -80.50
N ALA A 250 -20.92 -50.09 -79.60
CA ALA A 250 -21.81 -51.22 -79.87
C ALA A 250 -22.86 -50.91 -80.97
N LEU A 251 -23.40 -49.69 -80.99
CA LEU A 251 -24.31 -49.21 -82.04
C LEU A 251 -23.64 -49.14 -83.42
N ALA A 252 -22.35 -48.81 -83.46
CA ALA A 252 -21.58 -48.78 -84.71
C ALA A 252 -21.37 -50.18 -85.32
N GLN A 253 -21.45 -51.24 -84.52
CA GLN A 253 -21.26 -52.63 -84.95
C GLN A 253 -22.57 -53.44 -85.08
N ALA A 254 -23.71 -52.90 -84.66
CA ALA A 254 -24.98 -53.62 -84.61
C ALA A 254 -25.89 -53.40 -85.83
N GLU A 255 -26.54 -54.48 -86.31
CA GLU A 255 -27.57 -54.43 -87.38
C GLU A 255 -28.89 -55.10 -86.95
N GLY A 256 -30.02 -54.62 -87.48
CA GLY A 256 -31.35 -55.21 -87.25
C GLY A 256 -31.99 -54.84 -85.90
N SER A 257 -32.78 -55.76 -85.31
CA SER A 257 -33.56 -55.49 -84.08
C SER A 257 -32.70 -55.17 -82.84
N TYR A 258 -31.44 -55.61 -82.82
CA TYR A 258 -30.48 -55.31 -81.75
C TYR A 258 -30.09 -53.83 -81.70
N LYS A 259 -30.14 -53.15 -82.86
CA LYS A 259 -29.86 -51.71 -82.97
C LYS A 259 -30.96 -50.85 -82.33
N ALA A 260 -32.23 -51.27 -82.45
CA ALA A 260 -33.36 -50.55 -81.85
C ALA A 260 -33.33 -50.60 -80.30
N GLU A 261 -32.91 -51.74 -79.72
CA GLU A 261 -32.76 -51.88 -78.26
C GLU A 261 -31.59 -51.03 -77.73
N LEU A 262 -30.47 -51.00 -78.45
CA LEU A 262 -29.31 -50.16 -78.13
C LEU A 262 -29.61 -48.65 -78.27
N GLU A 263 -30.41 -48.24 -79.26
CA GLU A 263 -30.86 -46.84 -79.40
C GLU A 263 -31.76 -46.42 -78.24
N LYS A 264 -32.61 -47.32 -77.74
CA LYS A 264 -33.42 -47.07 -76.55
C LYS A 264 -32.54 -46.92 -75.29
N GLN A 265 -31.55 -47.78 -75.10
CA GLN A 265 -30.60 -47.67 -74.00
C GLN A 265 -29.78 -46.38 -74.08
N LYS A 266 -29.39 -45.93 -75.28
CA LYS A 266 -28.73 -44.64 -75.49
C LYS A 266 -29.60 -43.48 -75.00
N LEU A 267 -30.89 -43.47 -75.35
CA LEU A 267 -31.81 -42.42 -74.95
C LEU A 267 -32.01 -42.36 -73.42
N GLU A 268 -32.14 -43.53 -72.78
CA GLU A 268 -32.23 -43.64 -71.32
C GLU A 268 -30.94 -43.12 -70.64
N LEU A 269 -29.78 -43.41 -71.21
CA LEU A 269 -28.48 -42.94 -70.72
C LEU A 269 -28.31 -41.43 -70.90
N GLU A 270 -28.72 -40.86 -72.04
CA GLU A 270 -28.72 -39.41 -72.30
C GLU A 270 -29.61 -38.66 -71.30
N GLN A 271 -30.75 -39.25 -70.92
CA GLN A 271 -31.61 -38.72 -69.85
C GLN A 271 -30.91 -38.73 -68.48
N GLN A 272 -30.24 -39.83 -68.12
CA GLN A 272 -29.50 -39.91 -66.87
C GLN A 272 -28.34 -38.91 -66.80
N ILE A 273 -27.61 -38.72 -67.89
CA ILE A 273 -26.54 -37.72 -68.00
C ILE A 273 -27.09 -36.31 -67.82
N ALA A 274 -28.24 -36.00 -68.43
CA ALA A 274 -28.88 -34.69 -68.29
C ALA A 274 -29.32 -34.43 -66.83
N ASP A 275 -29.83 -35.46 -66.14
CA ASP A 275 -30.23 -35.35 -64.74
C ASP A 275 -29.03 -35.16 -63.79
N VAL A 276 -27.93 -35.91 -64.00
CA VAL A 276 -26.68 -35.74 -63.23
C VAL A 276 -26.07 -34.35 -63.48
N HIS A 277 -26.04 -33.89 -64.73
CA HIS A 277 -25.53 -32.55 -65.05
C HIS A 277 -26.35 -31.44 -64.39
N LYS A 278 -27.68 -31.60 -64.33
CA LYS A 278 -28.58 -30.68 -63.61
C LYS A 278 -28.37 -30.74 -62.10
N GLN A 279 -28.05 -31.89 -61.53
CA GLN A 279 -27.69 -32.02 -60.12
C GLN A 279 -26.33 -31.36 -59.82
N TYR A 280 -25.34 -31.52 -60.69
CA TYR A 280 -24.02 -30.88 -60.57
C TYR A 280 -24.11 -29.35 -60.64
N GLU A 281 -24.80 -28.80 -61.64
CA GLU A 281 -25.00 -27.35 -61.75
C GLU A 281 -25.81 -26.78 -60.58
N ARG A 282 -26.78 -27.54 -60.05
CA ARG A 282 -27.43 -27.19 -58.78
C ARG A 282 -26.45 -27.16 -57.61
N ALA A 283 -25.60 -28.18 -57.45
CA ALA A 283 -24.61 -28.24 -56.37
C ALA A 283 -23.56 -27.12 -56.46
N LYS A 284 -23.14 -26.76 -57.67
CA LYS A 284 -22.23 -25.64 -57.93
C LYS A 284 -22.88 -24.29 -57.66
N SER A 285 -24.16 -24.12 -58.03
CA SER A 285 -24.95 -22.94 -57.65
C SER A 285 -25.13 -22.86 -56.13
N MET A 286 -25.37 -23.98 -55.44
CA MET A 286 -25.41 -24.05 -53.97
C MET A 286 -24.09 -23.60 -53.31
N ALA A 287 -22.94 -23.94 -53.91
CA ALA A 287 -21.64 -23.48 -53.41
C ALA A 287 -21.46 -21.95 -53.56
N GLN A 288 -21.99 -21.33 -54.63
CA GLN A 288 -22.04 -19.85 -54.75
C GLN A 288 -23.07 -19.22 -53.79
N MET A 289 -24.15 -19.94 -53.44
CA MET A 289 -25.12 -19.55 -52.41
C MET A 289 -24.57 -19.58 -50.97
N THR A 290 -23.31 -19.96 -50.72
CA THR A 290 -22.71 -19.94 -49.36
C THR A 290 -22.55 -18.54 -48.76
N ARG A 291 -22.57 -17.47 -49.58
CA ARG A 291 -22.66 -16.08 -49.13
C ARG A 291 -24.10 -15.62 -48.88
N GLN A 292 -25.06 -16.30 -49.51
CA GLN A 292 -26.46 -15.97 -49.42
C GLN A 292 -27.00 -16.40 -48.05
N GLY A 293 -27.92 -15.59 -47.52
CA GLY A 293 -28.51 -15.84 -46.22
C GLY A 293 -29.55 -14.80 -45.89
N HIS A 294 -29.93 -14.76 -44.62
CA HIS A 294 -30.91 -13.81 -44.12
C HIS A 294 -30.29 -12.94 -43.02
N VAL A 295 -30.50 -11.63 -43.12
CA VAL A 295 -30.30 -10.70 -42.01
C VAL A 295 -31.62 -10.53 -41.28
N TYR A 296 -31.62 -10.77 -39.98
CA TYR A 296 -32.79 -10.63 -39.12
C TYR A 296 -32.64 -9.42 -38.19
N ILE A 297 -33.78 -8.78 -37.92
CA ILE A 297 -33.93 -7.75 -36.90
C ILE A 297 -34.95 -8.28 -35.90
N ILE A 298 -34.51 -8.50 -34.65
CA ILE A 298 -35.35 -9.07 -33.60
C ILE A 298 -35.32 -8.20 -32.34
N SER A 299 -36.37 -8.25 -31.54
CA SER A 299 -36.42 -7.62 -30.20
C SER A 299 -36.97 -8.57 -29.17
N ASN A 300 -36.73 -8.25 -27.89
CA ASN A 300 -37.41 -8.90 -26.78
C ASN A 300 -37.67 -7.83 -25.73
N ILE A 301 -38.88 -7.29 -25.73
CA ILE A 301 -39.26 -6.16 -24.88
C ILE A 301 -39.14 -6.56 -23.41
N GLY A 302 -39.60 -7.76 -23.04
CA GLY A 302 -39.55 -8.24 -21.65
C GLY A 302 -38.14 -8.42 -21.09
N SER A 303 -37.13 -8.65 -21.93
CA SER A 303 -35.73 -8.86 -21.49
C SER A 303 -34.86 -7.61 -21.63
N PHE A 304 -35.06 -6.80 -22.68
CA PHE A 304 -34.15 -5.72 -23.04
C PHE A 304 -34.81 -4.32 -23.05
N GLY A 305 -36.14 -4.25 -22.93
CA GLY A 305 -36.92 -3.03 -22.99
C GLY A 305 -37.26 -2.56 -24.40
N GLU A 306 -38.00 -1.46 -24.47
CA GLU A 306 -38.46 -0.87 -25.73
C GLU A 306 -37.31 -0.30 -26.57
N ASN A 307 -37.49 -0.30 -27.89
CA ASN A 307 -36.55 0.22 -28.89
C ASN A 307 -35.14 -0.40 -28.79
N VAL A 308 -35.06 -1.66 -28.33
CA VAL A 308 -33.82 -2.44 -28.30
C VAL A 308 -33.91 -3.59 -29.28
N TYR A 309 -33.03 -3.54 -30.28
CA TYR A 309 -33.02 -4.49 -31.38
C TYR A 309 -31.69 -5.21 -31.48
N LYS A 310 -31.74 -6.51 -31.76
CA LYS A 310 -30.60 -7.29 -32.23
C LYS A 310 -30.64 -7.40 -33.74
N VAL A 311 -29.50 -7.11 -34.37
CA VAL A 311 -29.29 -7.29 -35.80
C VAL A 311 -28.25 -8.39 -35.97
N GLY A 312 -28.61 -9.46 -36.67
CA GLY A 312 -27.71 -10.57 -36.93
C GLY A 312 -28.02 -11.26 -38.26
N MET A 313 -27.18 -12.22 -38.65
CA MET A 313 -27.37 -13.00 -39.87
C MET A 313 -27.47 -14.50 -39.59
N THR A 314 -28.15 -15.20 -40.49
CA THR A 314 -28.28 -16.65 -40.51
C THR A 314 -28.15 -17.16 -41.93
N ARG A 315 -27.52 -18.32 -42.09
CA ARG A 315 -27.41 -19.03 -43.38
C ARG A 315 -28.24 -20.32 -43.40
N ARG A 316 -29.14 -20.46 -42.44
CA ARG A 316 -30.02 -21.62 -42.36
C ARG A 316 -31.06 -21.58 -43.46
N LEU A 317 -31.43 -22.78 -43.92
CA LEU A 317 -32.51 -22.97 -44.89
C LEU A 317 -33.82 -22.38 -44.36
N GLU A 318 -34.14 -22.65 -43.10
CA GLU A 318 -35.27 -22.08 -42.37
C GLU A 318 -34.77 -21.02 -41.37
N PRO A 319 -34.84 -19.71 -41.70
CA PRO A 319 -34.27 -18.67 -40.85
C PRO A 319 -34.98 -18.53 -39.50
N MET A 320 -36.26 -18.89 -39.43
CA MET A 320 -37.06 -18.85 -38.19
C MET A 320 -36.57 -19.84 -37.13
N ASP A 321 -35.99 -20.97 -37.52
CA ASP A 321 -35.45 -21.95 -36.55
C ASP A 321 -34.26 -21.37 -35.78
N ARG A 322 -33.47 -20.50 -36.40
CA ARG A 322 -32.40 -19.78 -35.68
C ARG A 322 -32.97 -18.86 -34.61
N ILE A 323 -34.08 -18.18 -34.90
CA ILE A 323 -34.72 -17.26 -33.94
C ILE A 323 -35.28 -18.03 -32.74
N LYS A 324 -35.88 -19.20 -32.98
CA LYS A 324 -36.37 -20.08 -31.90
C LYS A 324 -35.23 -20.55 -31.00
N GLU A 325 -34.11 -21.00 -31.56
CA GLU A 325 -32.95 -21.39 -30.75
C GLU A 325 -32.38 -20.26 -29.91
N LEU A 326 -32.32 -19.05 -30.49
CA LEU A 326 -31.85 -17.87 -29.76
C LEU A 326 -32.80 -17.52 -28.60
N SER A 327 -34.10 -17.75 -28.79
CA SER A 327 -35.13 -17.54 -27.77
C SER A 327 -34.98 -18.55 -26.62
N ASP A 328 -34.99 -19.85 -26.94
CA ASP A 328 -34.94 -20.94 -25.96
C ASP A 328 -33.69 -20.92 -25.07
N ALA A 329 -32.55 -20.49 -25.61
CA ALA A 329 -31.27 -20.58 -24.91
C ALA A 329 -30.98 -19.40 -23.97
N SER A 330 -31.62 -18.24 -24.19
CA SER A 330 -31.00 -16.96 -23.75
C SER A 330 -31.91 -15.96 -23.06
N VAL A 331 -33.24 -16.12 -23.12
CA VAL A 331 -34.19 -15.08 -22.66
C VAL A 331 -35.50 -15.68 -22.12
N PRO A 332 -36.19 -15.01 -21.18
CA PRO A 332 -37.46 -15.45 -20.60
C PRO A 332 -38.68 -15.42 -21.54
N PHE A 333 -38.62 -14.65 -22.63
CA PHE A 333 -39.70 -14.54 -23.63
C PHE A 333 -39.15 -14.83 -25.02
N ASP A 334 -40.00 -15.21 -25.96
CA ASP A 334 -39.57 -15.40 -27.34
C ASP A 334 -39.14 -14.08 -28.00
N PHE A 335 -38.22 -14.16 -28.97
CA PHE A 335 -37.85 -13.01 -29.78
C PHE A 335 -38.95 -12.66 -30.79
N ASP A 336 -39.38 -11.41 -30.76
CA ASP A 336 -40.22 -10.80 -31.78
C ASP A 336 -39.38 -10.50 -33.03
N VAL A 337 -39.84 -10.95 -34.20
CA VAL A 337 -39.18 -10.69 -35.49
C VAL A 337 -39.76 -9.43 -36.11
N HIS A 338 -38.93 -8.42 -36.34
CA HIS A 338 -39.34 -7.16 -36.96
C HIS A 338 -39.04 -7.14 -38.45
N ALA A 339 -37.93 -7.76 -38.86
CA ALA A 339 -37.61 -7.92 -40.26
C ALA A 339 -36.83 -9.21 -40.53
N MET A 340 -37.08 -9.81 -41.68
CA MET A 340 -36.28 -10.88 -42.27
C MET A 340 -35.91 -10.47 -43.70
N ILE A 341 -34.63 -10.30 -43.97
CA ILE A 341 -34.11 -9.75 -45.23
C ILE A 341 -33.26 -10.82 -45.89
N SER A 342 -33.72 -11.39 -47.00
CA SER A 342 -32.92 -12.27 -47.85
C SER A 342 -31.89 -11.44 -48.61
N CYS A 343 -30.62 -11.87 -48.58
CA CYS A 343 -29.52 -11.17 -49.21
C CYS A 343 -28.51 -12.14 -49.79
N ASP A 344 -27.98 -11.83 -50.97
CA ASP A 344 -26.92 -12.60 -51.65
C ASP A 344 -25.57 -12.56 -50.91
N ASP A 345 -25.32 -11.51 -50.11
CA ASP A 345 -24.17 -11.39 -49.20
C ASP A 345 -24.63 -10.86 -47.83
N ALA A 346 -25.28 -11.74 -47.06
CA ALA A 346 -25.77 -11.41 -45.71
C ALA A 346 -24.65 -10.91 -44.77
N PRO A 347 -23.41 -11.46 -44.79
CA PRO A 347 -22.29 -10.91 -44.02
C PRO A 347 -21.92 -9.46 -44.37
N ALA A 348 -21.95 -9.08 -45.64
CA ALA A 348 -21.64 -7.70 -46.05
C ALA A 348 -22.71 -6.72 -45.53
N LEU A 349 -23.99 -7.07 -45.66
CA LEU A 349 -25.10 -6.25 -45.18
C LEU A 349 -25.08 -6.10 -43.65
N GLU A 350 -24.86 -7.18 -42.92
CA GLU A 350 -24.79 -7.17 -41.45
C GLU A 350 -23.68 -6.25 -40.92
N ARG A 351 -22.46 -6.36 -41.47
CA ARG A 351 -21.33 -5.49 -41.09
C ARG A 351 -21.64 -4.01 -41.34
N ALA A 352 -22.27 -3.71 -42.46
CA ALA A 352 -22.57 -2.34 -42.83
C ALA A 352 -23.71 -1.73 -41.97
N LEU A 353 -24.68 -2.56 -41.54
CA LEU A 353 -25.67 -2.17 -40.53
C LEU A 353 -25.00 -1.93 -39.17
N HIS A 354 -24.14 -2.83 -38.70
CA HIS A 354 -23.43 -2.68 -37.43
C HIS A 354 -22.55 -1.43 -37.42
N SER A 355 -21.82 -1.16 -38.50
CA SER A 355 -20.99 0.03 -38.61
C SER A 355 -21.80 1.33 -38.52
N THR A 356 -23.00 1.35 -39.09
CA THR A 356 -23.89 2.51 -39.04
C THR A 356 -24.54 2.67 -37.66
N LEU A 357 -24.89 1.55 -37.01
CA LEU A 357 -25.55 1.53 -35.71
C LEU A 357 -24.59 1.58 -34.51
N GLU A 358 -23.28 1.60 -34.74
CA GLU A 358 -22.25 1.53 -33.69
C GLU A 358 -22.45 2.55 -32.57
N ALA A 359 -22.85 3.78 -32.90
CA ALA A 359 -23.13 4.84 -31.91
C ALA A 359 -24.33 4.52 -30.98
N HIS A 360 -25.22 3.62 -31.40
CA HIS A 360 -26.44 3.21 -30.69
C HIS A 360 -26.25 1.89 -29.94
N ARG A 361 -25.05 1.31 -29.96
CA ARG A 361 -24.76 0.04 -29.30
C ARG A 361 -24.91 0.17 -27.78
N ILE A 362 -25.63 -0.79 -27.19
CA ILE A 362 -25.86 -0.83 -25.73
C ILE A 362 -24.59 -1.24 -24.99
N ASN A 363 -23.92 -2.29 -25.47
CA ASN A 363 -22.69 -2.77 -24.87
C ASN A 363 -21.46 -2.11 -25.51
N LYS A 364 -20.83 -1.17 -24.80
CA LYS A 364 -19.63 -0.45 -25.25
C LYS A 364 -18.31 -1.15 -24.93
N VAL A 365 -18.36 -2.23 -24.16
CA VAL A 365 -17.18 -2.98 -23.70
C VAL A 365 -17.01 -4.24 -24.53
N ASN A 366 -18.07 -5.04 -24.64
CA ASN A 366 -18.10 -6.24 -25.45
C ASN A 366 -18.89 -5.98 -26.75
N LEU A 367 -18.15 -5.59 -27.79
CA LEU A 367 -18.68 -5.27 -29.13
C LEU A 367 -19.24 -6.49 -29.87
N ARG A 368 -19.08 -7.70 -29.33
CA ARG A 368 -19.70 -8.92 -29.89
C ARG A 368 -21.19 -9.02 -29.56
N LYS A 369 -21.66 -8.28 -28.54
CA LYS A 369 -23.10 -8.19 -28.22
C LYS A 369 -23.75 -7.11 -29.08
N GLU A 370 -24.41 -7.54 -30.14
CA GLU A 370 -24.98 -6.70 -31.21
C GLU A 370 -26.41 -6.23 -30.89
N PHE A 371 -26.58 -5.61 -29.72
CA PHE A 371 -27.84 -4.97 -29.34
C PHE A 371 -27.73 -3.45 -29.46
N PHE A 372 -28.70 -2.85 -30.13
CA PHE A 372 -28.72 -1.43 -30.46
C PHE A 372 -30.00 -0.79 -29.93
N ARG A 373 -29.87 0.37 -29.29
CA ARG A 373 -31.01 1.17 -28.84
C ARG A 373 -31.30 2.26 -29.86
N VAL A 374 -32.30 2.02 -30.71
CA VAL A 374 -32.60 2.86 -31.88
C VAL A 374 -34.04 2.61 -32.34
N GLU A 375 -34.67 3.61 -32.95
CA GLU A 375 -36.00 3.45 -33.57
C GLU A 375 -35.92 2.48 -34.76
N LEU A 376 -36.93 1.60 -34.87
CA LEU A 376 -36.97 0.58 -35.92
C LEU A 376 -36.93 1.20 -37.31
N GLU A 377 -37.61 2.33 -37.50
CA GLU A 377 -37.67 3.09 -38.75
C GLU A 377 -36.28 3.43 -39.26
N LYS A 378 -35.36 3.77 -38.35
CA LYS A 378 -33.98 4.09 -38.70
C LYS A 378 -33.23 2.85 -39.20
N ILE A 379 -33.41 1.70 -38.57
CA ILE A 379 -32.80 0.43 -39.04
C ILE A 379 -33.37 0.07 -40.42
N ILE A 380 -34.69 0.13 -40.58
CA ILE A 380 -35.39 -0.16 -41.84
C ILE A 380 -34.95 0.79 -42.96
N SER A 381 -34.76 2.07 -42.67
CA SER A 381 -34.26 3.05 -43.64
C SER A 381 -32.84 2.74 -44.10
N GLU A 382 -32.00 2.25 -43.18
CA GLU A 382 -30.62 1.87 -43.47
C GLU A 382 -30.57 0.64 -44.37
N VAL A 383 -31.37 -0.39 -44.05
CA VAL A 383 -31.51 -1.59 -44.87
C VAL A 383 -31.96 -1.23 -46.29
N LYS A 384 -32.98 -0.38 -46.43
CA LYS A 384 -33.46 0.08 -47.74
C LYS A 384 -32.39 0.84 -48.52
N ARG A 385 -31.53 1.61 -47.85
CA ARG A 385 -30.43 2.33 -48.51
C ARG A 385 -29.38 1.38 -49.08
N GLN A 386 -29.08 0.29 -48.38
CA GLN A 386 -27.98 -0.62 -48.75
C GLN A 386 -28.42 -1.79 -49.63
N HIS A 387 -29.62 -2.34 -49.40
CA HIS A 387 -30.12 -3.55 -50.05
C HIS A 387 -31.32 -3.31 -50.96
N GLY A 388 -32.07 -2.23 -50.75
CA GLY A 388 -33.22 -1.84 -51.58
C GLY A 388 -34.57 -2.46 -51.18
N SER A 389 -34.63 -3.77 -50.89
CA SER A 389 -35.87 -4.48 -50.53
C SER A 389 -35.80 -5.16 -49.15
N ILE A 390 -36.98 -5.29 -48.51
CA ILE A 390 -37.20 -6.02 -47.26
C ILE A 390 -38.33 -7.00 -47.54
N ASP A 391 -38.07 -8.29 -47.33
CA ASP A 391 -39.00 -9.34 -47.77
C ASP A 391 -40.16 -9.54 -46.79
N TYR A 392 -39.89 -9.37 -45.49
CA TYR A 392 -40.88 -9.56 -44.45
C TYR A 392 -40.71 -8.56 -43.33
N ILE A 393 -41.78 -7.83 -43.01
CA ILE A 393 -41.93 -7.03 -41.80
C ILE A 393 -43.07 -7.67 -41.02
N ALA A 394 -42.77 -8.30 -39.88
CA ALA A 394 -43.80 -8.80 -38.99
C ALA A 394 -44.27 -7.66 -38.08
N ASP A 395 -45.56 -7.63 -37.77
CA ASP A 395 -46.12 -6.79 -36.70
C ASP A 395 -45.97 -7.55 -35.37
N PRO A 396 -45.02 -7.19 -34.50
CA PRO A 396 -44.70 -7.97 -33.33
C PRO A 396 -45.62 -7.60 -32.17
N ALA A 397 -46.43 -8.56 -31.75
CA ALA A 397 -47.43 -8.33 -30.70
C ALA A 397 -46.89 -8.53 -29.27
N ALA A 398 -45.70 -9.15 -29.07
CA ALA A 398 -45.14 -9.45 -27.75
C ALA A 398 -46.16 -10.06 -26.75
N LEU A 399 -47.02 -10.97 -27.23
CA LEU A 399 -48.21 -11.45 -26.51
C LEU A 399 -47.92 -12.00 -25.10
N GLN A 400 -46.89 -12.83 -24.95
CA GLN A 400 -46.53 -13.42 -23.65
C GLN A 400 -46.12 -12.37 -22.61
N TYR A 401 -45.47 -11.29 -23.05
CA TYR A 401 -45.07 -10.19 -22.18
C TYR A 401 -46.28 -9.42 -21.68
N TRP A 402 -47.20 -9.02 -22.57
CA TRP A 402 -48.41 -8.29 -22.19
C TRP A 402 -49.34 -9.13 -21.30
N GLN A 403 -49.51 -10.42 -21.59
CA GLN A 403 -50.27 -11.34 -20.73
C GLN A 403 -49.66 -11.45 -19.32
N SER A 404 -48.33 -11.41 -19.22
CA SER A 404 -47.65 -11.42 -17.92
C SER A 404 -47.90 -10.11 -17.15
N GLN A 405 -47.89 -8.96 -17.83
CA GLN A 405 -48.22 -7.67 -17.21
C GLN A 405 -49.69 -7.59 -16.77
N GLU A 406 -50.64 -8.06 -17.60
CA GLU A 406 -52.07 -8.12 -17.22
C GLU A 406 -52.30 -9.04 -16.01
N SER A 407 -51.62 -10.18 -15.95
CA SER A 407 -51.70 -11.10 -14.80
C SER A 407 -51.15 -10.51 -13.50
N ASP A 408 -50.12 -9.66 -13.58
CA ASP A 408 -49.60 -8.93 -12.44
C ASP A 408 -50.60 -7.86 -11.96
N GLU A 409 -51.24 -7.14 -12.89
CA GLU A 409 -52.28 -6.14 -12.56
C GLU A 409 -53.51 -6.78 -11.90
N GLU A 410 -53.96 -7.94 -12.37
CA GLU A 410 -55.07 -8.69 -11.74
C GLU A 410 -54.71 -9.20 -10.34
N ASN A 411 -53.47 -9.65 -10.11
CA ASN A 411 -53.02 -10.10 -8.79
C ASN A 411 -52.78 -8.95 -7.80
N VAL A 412 -52.52 -7.73 -8.28
CA VAL A 412 -52.40 -6.53 -7.43
C VAL A 412 -53.77 -5.93 -7.13
N ALA A 413 -54.77 -6.18 -7.99
CA ALA A 413 -56.16 -5.72 -7.80
C ALA A 413 -57.01 -6.67 -6.93
N ALA A 414 -56.58 -7.91 -6.71
CA ALA A 414 -57.18 -8.89 -5.80
C ALA A 414 -56.58 -8.83 -4.38
#